data_AF-A0A9E2B5L7-F1
#
_entry.id   AF-A0A9E2B5L7-F1
#
_cell.length_a   1.000
_cell.length_b   1.000
_cell.length_c   1.000
_cell.angle_alpha   90.00
_cell.angle_beta   90.00
_cell.angle_gamma   90.00
#
_symmetry.space_group_name_H-M   'P 1'
#
loop_
_entity.id
_entity.type
_entity.pdbx_description
1 polymer ?
#
loop_
_entity_poly.entity_id
_entity_poly.type
_entity_poly.pdbx_seq_one_letter_code
_entity_poly.pdbx_strand_id
1 'polypeptide(L)'
;SLHAAGIEVILDIVLNHTAEADHSGPTLSMRGLNNAAWYRLVSGSPRFYENYSGCGNSVNTANPQTLEFTLSCLRYWVEVMHVDGFRFDLAASLGRDQAGNFNPNCEFFQRVASDPLLSASKLIAEPWDVGPHGYQLGNFPQPWRECNGDYRDEVRAFWNHRSVNTGAFAERIAGSSDMYRASGRAPTASINFVTCHDGFTLRDLVSYERKHNEDNGEDNRDGNNYNLSANHGAEGHSDEHAIRALRMRQRQNFLATLILSQGVPHILAGDEFGHSQSGNNNAYCQDNPTTWLDWQSPDFDRELLEFTKHMLQIRRAHAGFRRAEFLTGAPPPGQAQISAIKDVTWLHPSGREMSSGDWHDPHLHCLGMLLIEHHPDGTTVGDHAHLVLFNASLEAIEFALPECSAGSAWKRSFDTAEQTPALPFTSQTYRLGARACAGFSEPLAPLS
;
A
#
# COMPACT_ATOMS: atom_id res chain seq x y z
N SER A 1 -5.89 -20.32 -17.53
CA SER A 1 -4.41 -20.32 -17.62
C SER A 1 -3.76 -19.79 -16.36
N LEU A 2 -4.19 -18.62 -15.83
CA LEU A 2 -3.65 -18.01 -14.61
C LEU A 2 -3.70 -18.94 -13.39
N HIS A 3 -4.87 -19.52 -13.08
CA HIS A 3 -4.99 -20.48 -11.96
C HIS A 3 -4.12 -21.73 -12.13
N ALA A 4 -3.93 -22.22 -13.36
CA ALA A 4 -3.06 -23.37 -13.62
C ALA A 4 -1.58 -23.06 -13.31
N ALA A 5 -1.20 -21.78 -13.30
CA ALA A 5 0.10 -21.29 -12.87
C ALA A 5 0.14 -20.88 -11.38
N GLY A 6 -0.95 -21.07 -10.63
CA GLY A 6 -1.06 -20.66 -9.22
C GLY A 6 -1.19 -19.14 -9.01
N ILE A 7 -1.73 -18.42 -9.99
CA ILE A 7 -1.97 -16.97 -9.91
C ILE A 7 -3.46 -16.71 -9.71
N GLU A 8 -3.79 -15.98 -8.64
CA GLU A 8 -5.15 -15.52 -8.33
C GLU A 8 -5.54 -14.28 -9.16
N VAL A 9 -6.84 -14.07 -9.37
CA VAL A 9 -7.41 -12.97 -10.14
C VAL A 9 -8.32 -12.15 -9.23
N ILE A 10 -7.96 -10.88 -9.02
CA ILE A 10 -8.79 -9.89 -8.33
C ILE A 10 -9.23 -8.85 -9.35
N LEU A 11 -10.54 -8.58 -9.43
CA LEU A 11 -11.07 -7.57 -10.35
C LEU A 11 -11.29 -6.24 -9.63
N ASP A 12 -10.83 -5.15 -10.23
CA ASP A 12 -11.33 -3.81 -9.89
C ASP A 12 -12.79 -3.70 -10.37
N ILE A 13 -13.70 -3.32 -9.49
CA ILE A 13 -15.13 -3.32 -9.77
C ILE A 13 -15.80 -2.02 -9.31
N VAL A 14 -16.51 -1.39 -10.25
CA VAL A 14 -17.30 -0.18 -10.02
C VAL A 14 -18.76 -0.57 -9.83
N LEU A 15 -19.26 -0.44 -8.61
CA LEU A 15 -20.67 -0.67 -8.26
C LEU A 15 -21.32 0.58 -7.64
N ASN A 16 -20.56 1.67 -7.49
CA ASN A 16 -20.99 2.89 -6.81
C ASN A 16 -21.66 3.91 -7.75
N HIS A 17 -21.39 3.87 -9.06
CA HIS A 17 -21.98 4.76 -10.06
C HIS A 17 -22.16 4.06 -11.42
N THR A 18 -22.77 4.76 -12.38
CA THR A 18 -22.99 4.26 -13.75
C THR A 18 -22.67 5.32 -14.80
N ALA A 19 -22.43 4.88 -16.04
CA ALA A 19 -22.21 5.75 -17.20
C ALA A 19 -23.44 6.58 -17.64
N GLU A 20 -24.60 6.44 -16.99
CA GLU A 20 -25.77 7.29 -17.26
C GLU A 20 -25.62 8.71 -16.67
N ALA A 21 -24.54 8.97 -15.91
CA ALA A 21 -24.19 10.26 -15.31
C ALA A 21 -25.37 10.90 -14.54
N ASP A 22 -25.44 12.22 -14.47
CA ASP A 22 -26.48 12.95 -13.76
C ASP A 22 -27.75 13.14 -14.60
N HIS A 23 -28.67 14.00 -14.16
CA HIS A 23 -29.91 14.32 -14.85
C HIS A 23 -29.77 14.82 -16.30
N SER A 24 -28.59 15.30 -16.72
CA SER A 24 -28.27 15.71 -18.09
C SER A 24 -27.64 14.60 -18.94
N GLY A 25 -27.23 13.50 -18.29
CA GLY A 25 -26.65 12.32 -18.93
C GLY A 25 -27.65 11.48 -19.75
N PRO A 26 -27.14 10.44 -20.43
CA PRO A 26 -27.96 9.63 -21.32
C PRO A 26 -28.92 8.70 -20.56
N THR A 27 -29.91 8.18 -21.28
CA THR A 27 -30.78 7.07 -20.83
C THR A 27 -30.46 5.84 -21.66
N LEU A 28 -29.68 4.92 -21.09
CA LEU A 28 -29.17 3.70 -21.73
C LEU A 28 -29.78 2.43 -21.12
N SER A 29 -29.97 2.38 -19.79
CA SER A 29 -30.35 1.16 -19.08
C SER A 29 -31.17 1.45 -17.81
N MET A 30 -30.50 1.62 -16.67
CA MET A 30 -31.12 1.62 -15.34
C MET A 30 -32.10 2.77 -15.18
N ARG A 31 -31.76 3.97 -15.67
CA ARG A 31 -32.61 5.15 -15.67
C ARG A 31 -33.96 4.89 -16.35
N GLY A 32 -33.94 4.24 -17.51
CA GLY A 32 -35.16 3.93 -18.28
C GLY A 32 -36.00 2.81 -17.68
N LEU A 33 -35.39 1.88 -16.94
CA LEU A 33 -36.06 0.75 -16.33
C LEU A 33 -36.74 1.11 -15.00
N ASN A 34 -36.00 1.71 -14.07
CA ASN A 34 -36.54 2.13 -12.77
C ASN A 34 -35.63 3.14 -12.05
N ASN A 35 -35.61 4.38 -12.53
CA ASN A 35 -34.72 5.43 -12.01
C ASN A 35 -34.67 5.55 -10.47
N ALA A 36 -35.83 5.54 -9.82
CA ALA A 36 -35.95 5.76 -8.38
C ALA A 36 -35.48 4.57 -7.52
N ALA A 37 -35.40 3.36 -8.10
CA ALA A 37 -34.83 2.21 -7.41
C ALA A 37 -33.31 2.15 -7.57
N TRP A 38 -32.81 2.40 -8.78
CA TRP A 38 -31.39 2.24 -9.11
C TRP A 38 -30.51 3.35 -8.56
N TYR A 39 -31.01 4.57 -8.50
CA TYR A 39 -30.21 5.74 -8.14
C TYR A 39 -30.66 6.39 -6.84
N ARG A 40 -29.69 6.99 -6.17
CA ARG A 40 -29.93 7.89 -5.06
C ARG A 40 -30.38 9.24 -5.58
N LEU A 41 -31.56 9.69 -5.17
CA LEU A 41 -32.18 10.93 -5.65
C LEU A 41 -32.23 11.95 -4.53
N VAL A 42 -32.06 13.23 -4.87
CA VAL A 42 -32.08 14.32 -3.90
C VAL A 42 -33.47 14.42 -3.26
N SER A 43 -33.52 14.31 -1.93
CA SER A 43 -34.76 14.45 -1.17
C SER A 43 -35.45 15.79 -1.43
N GLY A 44 -36.75 15.77 -1.71
CA GLY A 44 -37.53 16.95 -2.07
C GLY A 44 -37.29 17.48 -3.50
N SER A 45 -36.33 16.93 -4.24
CA SER A 45 -36.07 17.26 -5.66
C SER A 45 -35.63 16.02 -6.45
N PRO A 46 -36.50 15.01 -6.61
CA PRO A 46 -36.16 13.71 -7.20
C PRO A 46 -35.80 13.75 -8.71
N ARG A 47 -35.82 14.95 -9.32
CA ARG A 47 -35.23 15.21 -10.63
C ARG A 47 -33.69 15.09 -10.61
N PHE A 48 -33.06 15.36 -9.46
CA PHE A 48 -31.61 15.39 -9.31
C PHE A 48 -31.10 14.19 -8.52
N TYR A 49 -29.81 13.91 -8.65
CA TYR A 49 -29.13 12.72 -8.13
C TYR A 49 -28.18 13.11 -7.00
N GLU A 50 -28.08 12.28 -5.98
CA GLU A 50 -26.97 12.36 -5.04
C GLU A 50 -25.70 11.88 -5.77
N ASN A 51 -24.58 12.58 -5.54
CA ASN A 51 -23.33 12.34 -6.27
C ASN A 51 -22.16 12.13 -5.30
N TYR A 52 -22.18 11.02 -4.58
CA TYR A 52 -21.10 10.62 -3.68
C TYR A 52 -19.90 10.00 -4.40
N SER A 53 -20.04 9.67 -5.69
CA SER A 53 -18.97 9.13 -6.54
C SER A 53 -18.16 10.23 -7.24
N GLY A 54 -18.75 11.42 -7.44
CA GLY A 54 -18.18 12.47 -8.28
C GLY A 54 -18.51 12.29 -9.77
N CYS A 55 -19.10 11.16 -10.17
CA CYS A 55 -19.38 10.79 -11.56
C CYS A 55 -20.80 11.15 -12.03
N GLY A 56 -21.55 11.91 -11.23
CA GLY A 56 -22.87 12.46 -11.57
C GLY A 56 -24.06 11.69 -10.97
N ASN A 57 -23.87 10.44 -10.57
CA ASN A 57 -24.87 9.64 -9.85
C ASN A 57 -24.22 8.72 -8.81
N SER A 58 -25.04 8.26 -7.87
CA SER A 58 -24.71 7.17 -6.96
C SER A 58 -25.76 6.06 -7.06
N VAL A 59 -25.30 4.81 -7.18
CA VAL A 59 -26.13 3.60 -7.14
C VAL A 59 -26.73 3.44 -5.74
N ASN A 60 -28.01 3.06 -5.67
CA ASN A 60 -28.74 2.93 -4.42
C ASN A 60 -28.76 1.49 -3.90
N THR A 61 -27.66 1.04 -3.30
CA THR A 61 -27.56 -0.29 -2.66
C THR A 61 -28.46 -0.44 -1.42
N ALA A 62 -29.08 0.65 -0.93
CA ALA A 62 -30.08 0.59 0.12
C ALA A 62 -31.49 0.22 -0.41
N ASN A 63 -31.70 0.20 -1.73
CA ASN A 63 -32.90 -0.36 -2.34
C ASN A 63 -32.75 -1.89 -2.52
N PRO A 64 -33.71 -2.71 -2.08
CA PRO A 64 -33.59 -4.18 -2.16
C PRO A 64 -33.37 -4.74 -3.57
N GLN A 65 -34.00 -4.17 -4.60
CA GLN A 65 -33.84 -4.66 -5.97
C GLN A 65 -32.43 -4.40 -6.49
N THR A 66 -31.92 -3.20 -6.24
CA THR A 66 -30.56 -2.79 -6.59
C THR A 66 -29.52 -3.61 -5.83
N LEU A 67 -29.76 -3.88 -4.54
CA LEU A 67 -28.90 -4.73 -3.73
C LEU A 67 -28.82 -6.16 -4.27
N GLU A 68 -29.95 -6.80 -4.56
CA GLU A 68 -29.95 -8.16 -5.12
C GLU A 68 -29.24 -8.23 -6.48
N PHE A 69 -29.41 -7.23 -7.34
CA PHE A 69 -28.67 -7.14 -8.59
C PHE A 69 -27.16 -7.03 -8.34
N THR A 70 -26.75 -6.18 -7.40
CA THR A 70 -25.35 -5.97 -7.01
C THR A 70 -24.73 -7.28 -6.52
N LEU A 71 -25.39 -8.00 -5.62
CA LEU A 71 -24.92 -9.29 -5.10
C LEU A 71 -24.89 -10.36 -6.19
N SER A 72 -25.89 -10.38 -7.08
CA SER A 72 -25.93 -11.34 -8.20
C SER A 72 -24.80 -11.11 -9.19
N CYS A 73 -24.42 -9.86 -9.45
CA CYS A 73 -23.25 -9.50 -10.25
C CYS A 73 -21.97 -10.07 -9.63
N LEU A 74 -21.76 -9.86 -8.33
CA LEU A 74 -20.59 -10.39 -7.62
C LEU A 74 -20.54 -11.92 -7.66
N ARG A 75 -21.67 -12.60 -7.40
CA ARG A 75 -21.77 -14.06 -7.49
C ARG A 75 -21.45 -14.57 -8.89
N TYR A 76 -21.94 -13.91 -9.93
CA TYR A 76 -21.65 -14.30 -11.31
C TYR A 76 -20.14 -14.29 -11.60
N TRP A 77 -19.43 -13.26 -11.17
CA TRP A 77 -17.98 -13.18 -11.36
C TRP A 77 -17.22 -14.27 -10.60
N VAL A 78 -17.67 -14.63 -9.40
CA VAL A 78 -17.03 -15.72 -8.64
C VAL A 78 -17.39 -17.09 -9.22
N GLU A 79 -18.68 -17.39 -9.39
CA GLU A 79 -19.17 -18.72 -9.73
C GLU A 79 -18.98 -19.07 -11.20
N VAL A 80 -19.21 -18.12 -12.12
CA VAL A 80 -19.17 -18.37 -13.56
C VAL A 80 -17.80 -17.99 -14.14
N MET A 81 -17.24 -16.86 -13.71
CA MET A 81 -15.98 -16.34 -14.25
C MET A 81 -14.75 -16.74 -13.43
N HIS A 82 -14.95 -17.39 -12.28
CA HIS A 82 -13.90 -17.91 -11.39
C HIS A 82 -12.94 -16.81 -10.91
N VAL A 83 -13.46 -15.63 -10.56
CA VAL A 83 -12.68 -14.56 -9.93
C VAL A 83 -12.46 -14.90 -8.45
N ASP A 84 -11.24 -14.66 -7.93
CA ASP A 84 -10.85 -15.00 -6.55
C ASP A 84 -11.17 -13.87 -5.54
N GLY A 85 -11.51 -12.67 -6.05
CA GLY A 85 -11.88 -11.54 -5.23
C GLY A 85 -12.05 -10.23 -6.01
N PHE A 86 -12.33 -9.16 -5.26
CA PHE A 86 -12.62 -7.85 -5.83
C PHE A 86 -11.88 -6.74 -5.08
N ARG A 87 -11.43 -5.73 -5.82
CA ARG A 87 -11.15 -4.39 -5.30
C ARG A 87 -12.34 -3.50 -5.68
N PHE A 88 -13.04 -2.98 -4.69
CA PHE A 88 -14.22 -2.16 -4.88
C PHE A 88 -13.80 -0.69 -4.95
N ASP A 89 -14.05 -0.08 -6.11
CA ASP A 89 -13.92 1.36 -6.33
C ASP A 89 -14.92 2.14 -5.47
N LEU A 90 -14.45 3.22 -4.84
CA LEU A 90 -15.19 4.09 -3.93
C LEU A 90 -16.14 3.31 -2.99
N ALA A 91 -15.60 2.29 -2.32
CA ALA A 91 -16.39 1.27 -1.64
C ALA A 91 -17.29 1.82 -0.52
N ALA A 92 -16.96 3.00 0.03
CA ALA A 92 -17.77 3.66 1.05
C ALA A 92 -19.19 3.95 0.55
N SER A 93 -19.37 4.22 -0.75
CA SER A 93 -20.68 4.47 -1.34
C SER A 93 -21.63 3.26 -1.24
N LEU A 94 -21.10 2.03 -1.24
CA LEU A 94 -21.91 0.81 -1.09
C LEU A 94 -22.46 0.65 0.34
N GLY A 95 -21.78 1.27 1.31
CA GLY A 95 -22.15 1.30 2.72
C GLY A 95 -23.13 2.40 3.10
N ARG A 96 -23.56 3.25 2.15
CA ARG A 96 -24.47 4.38 2.45
C ARG A 96 -25.91 3.93 2.65
N ASP A 97 -26.44 4.20 3.84
CA ASP A 97 -27.83 3.91 4.21
C ASP A 97 -28.84 4.84 3.51
N GLN A 98 -30.13 4.74 3.84
CA GLN A 98 -31.16 5.60 3.26
C GLN A 98 -30.98 7.09 3.59
N ALA A 99 -30.34 7.43 4.72
CA ALA A 99 -30.00 8.79 5.09
C ALA A 99 -28.69 9.28 4.45
N GLY A 100 -28.01 8.42 3.70
CA GLY A 100 -26.76 8.72 3.02
C GLY A 100 -25.54 8.60 3.92
N ASN A 101 -25.65 8.05 5.14
CA ASN A 101 -24.50 7.87 6.04
C ASN A 101 -23.85 6.51 5.81
N PHE A 102 -22.52 6.44 5.89
CA PHE A 102 -21.83 5.16 5.90
C PHE A 102 -22.20 4.37 7.15
N ASN A 103 -22.60 3.12 6.96
CA ASN A 103 -22.91 2.20 8.05
C ASN A 103 -22.21 0.85 7.78
N PRO A 104 -21.19 0.47 8.57
CA PRO A 104 -20.50 -0.81 8.38
C PRO A 104 -21.38 -2.03 8.67
N ASN A 105 -22.56 -1.82 9.28
CA ASN A 105 -23.57 -2.84 9.53
C ASN A 105 -24.74 -2.75 8.54
N CYS A 106 -24.61 -2.07 7.39
CA CYS A 106 -25.68 -2.01 6.40
C CYS A 106 -25.98 -3.39 5.79
N GLU A 107 -27.15 -3.52 5.16
CA GLU A 107 -27.59 -4.80 4.58
C GLU A 107 -26.60 -5.35 3.55
N PHE A 108 -25.96 -4.49 2.75
CA PHE A 108 -24.94 -4.93 1.79
C PHE A 108 -23.81 -5.71 2.47
N PHE A 109 -23.18 -5.15 3.51
CA PHE A 109 -22.08 -5.83 4.19
C PHE A 109 -22.53 -7.10 4.91
N GLN A 110 -23.71 -7.10 5.54
CA GLN A 110 -24.25 -8.30 6.19
C GLN A 110 -24.53 -9.42 5.19
N ARG A 111 -25.06 -9.09 4.02
CA ARG A 111 -25.36 -10.05 2.95
C ARG A 111 -24.09 -10.60 2.32
N VAL A 112 -23.07 -9.77 2.10
CA VAL A 112 -21.76 -10.23 1.64
C VAL A 112 -21.10 -11.17 2.66
N ALA A 113 -21.15 -10.84 3.96
CA ALA A 113 -20.56 -11.66 5.02
C ALA A 113 -21.28 -12.99 5.25
N SER A 114 -22.59 -13.06 4.99
CA SER A 114 -23.41 -14.28 5.14
C SER A 114 -23.48 -15.13 3.87
N ASP A 115 -23.04 -14.60 2.73
CA ASP A 115 -23.02 -15.33 1.47
C ASP A 115 -21.82 -16.29 1.43
N PRO A 116 -22.03 -17.61 1.23
CA PRO A 116 -20.93 -18.58 1.23
C PRO A 116 -19.88 -18.38 0.14
N LEU A 117 -20.26 -17.81 -1.02
CA LEU A 117 -19.32 -17.55 -2.11
C LEU A 117 -18.54 -16.25 -1.85
N LEU A 118 -19.26 -15.18 -1.48
CA LEU A 118 -18.65 -13.86 -1.34
C LEU A 118 -17.80 -13.73 -0.07
N SER A 119 -18.21 -14.35 1.05
CA SER A 119 -17.45 -14.35 2.31
C SER A 119 -16.12 -15.11 2.21
N ALA A 120 -16.01 -16.07 1.29
CA ALA A 120 -14.79 -16.81 1.01
C ALA A 120 -13.86 -16.10 0.00
N SER A 121 -14.37 -15.08 -0.70
CA SER A 121 -13.61 -14.30 -1.69
C SER A 121 -12.74 -13.23 -1.01
N LYS A 122 -11.71 -12.74 -1.70
CA LYS A 122 -10.92 -11.60 -1.20
C LYS A 122 -11.67 -10.29 -1.46
N LEU A 123 -11.96 -9.54 -0.40
CA LEU A 123 -12.68 -8.27 -0.47
C LEU A 123 -11.73 -7.13 -0.10
N ILE A 124 -11.43 -6.27 -1.07
CA ILE A 124 -10.56 -5.09 -0.89
C ILE A 124 -11.40 -3.84 -1.16
N ALA A 125 -11.45 -2.92 -0.22
CA ALA A 125 -12.13 -1.64 -0.38
C ALA A 125 -11.12 -0.54 -0.75
N GLU A 126 -11.50 0.34 -1.67
CA GLU A 126 -11.12 1.74 -1.56
C GLU A 126 -11.98 2.39 -0.46
N PRO A 127 -11.44 2.66 0.72
CA PRO A 127 -12.24 2.92 1.91
C PRO A 127 -12.67 4.38 2.01
N TRP A 128 -13.03 4.97 0.88
CA TRP A 128 -13.57 6.32 0.82
C TRP A 128 -14.52 6.50 -0.36
N ASP A 129 -15.22 7.63 -0.38
CA ASP A 129 -15.85 8.20 -1.56
C ASP A 129 -15.75 9.74 -1.49
N VAL A 130 -16.27 10.48 -2.48
CA VAL A 130 -16.18 11.95 -2.50
C VAL A 130 -17.31 12.65 -1.74
N GLY A 131 -18.24 11.88 -1.17
CA GLY A 131 -19.38 12.41 -0.43
C GLY A 131 -19.01 12.92 0.96
N PRO A 132 -19.92 13.66 1.63
CA PRO A 132 -19.73 14.05 3.03
C PRO A 132 -19.48 12.82 3.90
N HIS A 133 -18.49 12.94 4.80
CA HIS A 133 -18.02 11.84 5.66
C HIS A 133 -17.63 10.59 4.87
N GLY A 134 -17.14 10.75 3.65
CA GLY A 134 -16.74 9.67 2.76
C GLY A 134 -15.49 8.92 3.22
N TYR A 135 -14.58 9.54 3.99
CA TYR A 135 -13.35 8.89 4.46
C TYR A 135 -13.64 7.85 5.56
N GLN A 136 -13.44 6.57 5.25
CA GLN A 136 -13.81 5.42 6.09
C GLN A 136 -12.66 4.42 6.29
N LEU A 137 -11.41 4.86 6.11
CA LEU A 137 -10.24 4.04 6.38
C LEU A 137 -10.28 3.49 7.82
N GLY A 138 -10.19 2.18 7.97
CA GLY A 138 -10.26 1.48 9.26
C GLY A 138 -11.68 1.13 9.72
N ASN A 139 -12.73 1.60 9.03
CA ASN A 139 -14.12 1.44 9.45
C ASN A 139 -14.88 0.31 8.73
N PHE A 140 -14.26 -0.39 7.78
CA PHE A 140 -14.92 -1.52 7.10
C PHE A 140 -15.00 -2.77 8.01
N PRO A 141 -16.08 -3.56 7.90
CA PRO A 141 -16.25 -4.77 8.72
C PRO A 141 -15.31 -5.90 8.26
N GLN A 142 -15.14 -6.92 9.09
CA GLN A 142 -14.54 -8.18 8.62
C GLN A 142 -15.45 -8.83 7.54
N PRO A 143 -14.89 -9.48 6.50
CA PRO A 143 -13.47 -9.82 6.28
C PRO A 143 -12.70 -8.83 5.38
N TRP A 144 -13.15 -7.56 5.28
CA TRP A 144 -12.62 -6.61 4.33
C TRP A 144 -11.19 -6.16 4.64
N ARG A 145 -10.41 -6.02 3.56
CA ARG A 145 -9.11 -5.35 3.51
C ARG A 145 -9.30 -3.97 2.87
N GLU A 146 -8.36 -3.07 3.11
CA GLU A 146 -8.51 -1.67 2.71
C GLU A 146 -7.23 -1.15 2.06
N CYS A 147 -7.38 -0.44 0.94
CA CYS A 147 -6.31 0.36 0.35
C CYS A 147 -5.87 1.43 1.34
N ASN A 148 -4.68 1.27 1.92
CA ASN A 148 -4.21 2.13 3.00
C ASN A 148 -3.59 3.44 2.45
N GLY A 149 -4.44 4.48 2.35
CA GLY A 149 -4.03 5.82 1.91
C GLY A 149 -3.02 6.49 2.86
N ASP A 150 -3.14 6.27 4.17
CA ASP A 150 -2.20 6.81 5.15
C ASP A 150 -0.81 6.16 5.01
N TYR A 151 -0.73 4.85 4.74
CA TYR A 151 0.54 4.18 4.40
C TYR A 151 1.20 4.87 3.20
N ARG A 152 0.45 5.07 2.11
CA ARG A 152 0.93 5.71 0.89
C ARG A 152 1.52 7.08 1.22
N ASP A 153 0.76 7.92 1.90
CA ASP A 153 1.11 9.32 2.13
C ASP A 153 2.27 9.46 3.12
N GLU A 154 2.28 8.71 4.22
CA GLU A 154 3.35 8.81 5.23
C GLU A 154 4.67 8.20 4.74
N VAL A 155 4.63 7.11 3.97
CA VAL A 155 5.84 6.54 3.35
C VAL A 155 6.40 7.48 2.28
N ARG A 156 5.53 8.09 1.44
CA ARG A 156 5.93 9.14 0.48
C ARG A 156 6.56 10.32 1.21
N ALA A 157 5.91 10.80 2.27
CA ALA A 157 6.39 11.92 3.06
C ALA A 157 7.76 11.64 3.71
N PHE A 158 7.96 10.42 4.22
CA PHE A 158 9.21 10.04 4.87
C PHE A 158 10.40 10.12 3.91
N TRP A 159 10.31 9.43 2.77
CA TRP A 159 11.40 9.37 1.79
C TRP A 159 11.61 10.69 1.04
N ASN A 160 10.55 11.44 0.76
CA ASN A 160 10.63 12.74 0.09
C ASN A 160 10.87 13.91 1.05
N HIS A 161 11.20 13.62 2.31
CA HIS A 161 11.54 14.61 3.33
C HIS A 161 10.44 15.70 3.48
N ARG A 162 9.18 15.27 3.50
CA ARG A 162 8.01 16.08 3.83
C ARG A 162 7.66 15.88 5.31
N SER A 163 6.67 16.62 5.80
CA SER A 163 6.29 16.60 7.22
C SER A 163 5.66 15.26 7.63
N VAL A 164 6.49 14.35 8.15
CA VAL A 164 6.09 13.13 8.86
C VAL A 164 7.13 12.83 9.94
N ASN A 165 6.69 12.31 11.09
CA ASN A 165 7.61 11.87 12.13
C ASN A 165 7.95 10.38 11.96
N THR A 166 9.05 9.96 12.58
CA THR A 166 9.54 8.58 12.50
C THR A 166 8.56 7.58 13.13
N GLY A 167 7.75 8.00 14.12
CA GLY A 167 6.72 7.15 14.73
C GLY A 167 5.60 6.77 13.77
N ALA A 168 5.09 7.74 13.01
CA ALA A 168 4.06 7.52 12.00
C ALA A 168 4.57 6.56 10.91
N PHE A 169 5.77 6.82 10.38
CA PHE A 169 6.41 5.91 9.43
C PHE A 169 6.54 4.48 9.98
N ALA A 170 7.02 4.32 11.23
CA ALA A 170 7.13 3.02 11.87
C ALA A 170 5.78 2.31 12.03
N GLU A 171 4.72 3.03 12.42
CA GLU A 171 3.36 2.47 12.54
C GLU A 171 2.86 1.94 11.20
N ARG A 172 3.11 2.64 10.09
CA ARG A 172 2.73 2.18 8.74
C ARG A 172 3.44 0.90 8.35
N ILE A 173 4.78 0.85 8.50
CA ILE A 173 5.54 -0.34 8.09
C ILE A 173 5.35 -1.53 9.05
N ALA A 174 4.85 -1.27 10.27
CA ALA A 174 4.42 -2.27 11.25
C ALA A 174 3.00 -2.84 11.00
N GLY A 175 2.31 -2.38 9.95
CA GLY A 175 1.02 -2.90 9.53
C GLY A 175 -0.19 -2.05 9.95
N SER A 176 0.02 -0.80 10.38
CA SER A 176 -1.04 0.16 10.74
C SER A 176 -1.98 -0.37 11.81
N SER A 177 -1.40 -0.79 12.94
CA SER A 177 -2.14 -1.46 14.00
C SER A 177 -3.10 -0.51 14.74
N ASP A 178 -2.79 0.78 14.74
CA ASP A 178 -3.66 1.87 15.19
C ASP A 178 -5.02 1.89 14.48
N MET A 179 -5.09 1.44 13.22
CA MET A 179 -6.33 1.38 12.43
C MET A 179 -7.09 0.07 12.60
N TYR A 180 -6.37 -1.05 12.55
CA TYR A 180 -7.00 -2.36 12.34
C TYR A 180 -7.10 -3.20 13.62
N ARG A 181 -6.23 -2.99 14.61
CA ARG A 181 -6.17 -3.84 15.81
C ARG A 181 -7.43 -3.77 16.65
N ALA A 182 -7.97 -2.57 16.87
CA ALA A 182 -9.14 -2.37 17.72
C ALA A 182 -10.42 -3.03 17.16
N SER A 183 -10.51 -3.19 15.84
CA SER A 183 -11.61 -3.92 15.17
C SER A 183 -11.36 -5.43 15.06
N GLY A 184 -10.32 -5.94 15.73
CA GLY A 184 -9.94 -7.36 15.70
C GLY A 184 -9.39 -7.83 14.35
N ARG A 185 -9.05 -6.91 13.44
CA ARG A 185 -8.52 -7.22 12.11
C ARG A 185 -7.01 -7.39 12.16
N ALA A 186 -6.50 -8.29 11.32
CA ALA A 186 -5.07 -8.61 11.21
C ALA A 186 -4.30 -7.53 10.42
N PRO A 187 -2.94 -7.52 10.47
CA PRO A 187 -2.12 -6.66 9.59
C PRO A 187 -2.47 -6.80 8.11
N THR A 188 -2.92 -7.99 7.70
CA THR A 188 -3.35 -8.27 6.32
C THR A 188 -4.60 -7.52 5.88
N ALA A 189 -5.31 -6.82 6.80
CA ALA A 189 -6.36 -5.88 6.45
C ALA A 189 -5.80 -4.64 5.74
N SER A 190 -4.52 -4.31 5.96
CA SER A 190 -3.84 -3.22 5.26
C SER A 190 -3.33 -3.69 3.89
N ILE A 191 -3.89 -3.13 2.81
CA ILE A 191 -3.28 -3.17 1.49
C ILE A 191 -2.36 -1.95 1.38
N ASN A 192 -1.06 -2.19 1.55
CA ASN A 192 -0.04 -1.16 1.47
C ASN A 192 0.30 -0.89 0.01
N PHE A 193 0.39 0.38 -0.37
CA PHE A 193 0.82 0.77 -1.71
C PHE A 193 1.56 2.11 -1.63
N VAL A 194 2.55 2.30 -2.49
CA VAL A 194 3.21 3.61 -2.65
C VAL A 194 2.62 4.34 -3.86
N THR A 195 2.18 3.60 -4.87
CA THR A 195 1.68 4.05 -6.16
C THR A 195 0.53 3.13 -6.57
N CYS A 196 -0.43 3.67 -7.33
CA CYS A 196 -1.54 2.94 -7.93
C CYS A 196 -1.90 3.64 -9.25
N HIS A 197 -3.00 3.24 -9.89
CA HIS A 197 -3.43 3.88 -11.14
C HIS A 197 -3.82 5.36 -10.94
N ASP A 198 -4.22 5.75 -9.72
CA ASP A 198 -4.44 7.14 -9.35
C ASP A 198 -3.13 7.81 -8.92
N GLY A 199 -2.81 8.94 -9.54
CA GLY A 199 -1.60 9.70 -9.24
C GLY A 199 -0.41 9.26 -10.10
N PHE A 200 0.79 9.54 -9.60
CA PHE A 200 2.03 9.21 -10.29
C PHE A 200 2.38 7.72 -10.24
N THR A 201 3.01 7.25 -11.32
CA THR A 201 3.88 6.06 -11.32
C THR A 201 5.04 6.23 -10.33
N LEU A 202 5.73 5.16 -9.96
CA LEU A 202 6.89 5.25 -9.05
C LEU A 202 8.04 6.06 -9.67
N ARG A 203 8.23 5.98 -11.00
CA ARG A 203 9.23 6.80 -11.69
C ARG A 203 8.85 8.28 -11.65
N ASP A 204 7.58 8.60 -11.84
CA ASP A 204 7.13 9.99 -11.86
C ASP A 204 7.08 10.61 -10.46
N LEU A 205 6.77 9.80 -9.44
CA LEU A 205 6.80 10.19 -8.03
C LEU A 205 8.16 10.76 -7.60
N VAL A 206 9.25 10.30 -8.22
CA VAL A 206 10.63 10.76 -7.96
C VAL A 206 11.17 11.68 -9.07
N SER A 207 10.35 12.04 -10.06
CA SER A 207 10.78 12.84 -11.22
C SER A 207 10.01 14.14 -11.39
N TYR A 208 8.86 14.30 -10.76
CA TYR A 208 7.99 15.46 -10.93
C TYR A 208 7.55 16.06 -9.60
N GLU A 209 7.61 17.38 -9.48
CA GLU A 209 7.07 18.13 -8.34
C GLU A 209 5.61 18.50 -8.59
N ARG A 210 5.22 18.68 -9.85
CA ARG A 210 3.87 19.08 -10.27
C ARG A 210 3.34 18.09 -11.31
N LYS A 211 2.01 18.00 -11.39
CA LYS A 211 1.31 17.23 -12.43
C LYS A 211 1.36 17.94 -13.79
N HIS A 212 1.42 17.15 -14.85
CA HIS A 212 1.44 17.56 -16.25
C HIS A 212 0.32 16.80 -16.98
N ASN A 213 -0.93 17.18 -16.69
CA ASN A 213 -2.14 16.55 -17.21
C ASN A 213 -2.71 17.32 -18.42
N GLU A 214 -1.92 18.18 -19.06
CA GLU A 214 -2.37 19.04 -20.17
C GLU A 214 -3.04 18.23 -21.29
N ASP A 215 -2.52 17.03 -21.57
CA ASP A 215 -3.03 16.13 -22.62
C ASP A 215 -4.42 15.55 -22.32
N ASN A 216 -4.93 15.71 -21.09
CA ASN A 216 -6.29 15.32 -20.72
C ASN A 216 -7.35 16.32 -21.21
N GLY A 217 -6.94 17.53 -21.64
CA GLY A 217 -7.83 18.53 -22.22
C GLY A 217 -8.63 19.37 -21.20
N GLU A 218 -8.23 19.34 -19.93
CA GLU A 218 -8.91 20.07 -18.84
C GLU A 218 -8.09 21.24 -18.28
N ASP A 219 -7.15 21.77 -19.07
CA ASP A 219 -6.21 22.83 -18.68
C ASP A 219 -5.41 22.47 -17.39
N ASN A 220 -5.02 21.20 -17.24
CA ASN A 220 -4.32 20.65 -16.07
C ASN A 220 -5.08 20.83 -14.74
N ARG A 221 -6.41 21.01 -14.79
CA ARG A 221 -7.25 21.14 -13.57
C ARG A 221 -7.50 19.80 -12.90
N ASP A 222 -7.62 18.73 -13.67
CA ASP A 222 -7.92 17.36 -13.22
C ASP A 222 -6.72 16.70 -12.52
N GLY A 223 -6.97 15.68 -11.69
CA GLY A 223 -5.93 15.00 -10.91
C GLY A 223 -5.53 15.71 -9.62
N ASN A 224 -4.88 14.96 -8.71
CA ASN A 224 -4.55 15.44 -7.37
C ASN A 224 -3.37 16.43 -7.40
N ASN A 225 -3.47 17.54 -6.66
CA ASN A 225 -2.38 18.50 -6.49
C ASN A 225 -1.41 18.12 -5.36
N TYR A 226 -1.85 17.27 -4.44
CA TYR A 226 -1.07 16.82 -3.28
C TYR A 226 -0.50 15.42 -3.52
N ASN A 227 0.63 15.35 -4.22
CA ASN A 227 1.23 14.08 -4.65
C ASN A 227 2.28 13.53 -3.67
N LEU A 228 2.80 14.38 -2.78
CA LEU A 228 3.94 14.08 -1.91
C LEU A 228 5.15 13.55 -2.71
N SER A 229 5.33 14.03 -3.93
CA SER A 229 6.44 13.70 -4.82
C SER A 229 7.65 14.61 -4.59
N ALA A 230 8.78 14.27 -5.21
CA ALA A 230 9.96 15.14 -5.28
C ALA A 230 10.69 14.90 -6.60
N ASN A 231 11.03 15.96 -7.33
CA ASN A 231 11.72 15.84 -8.61
C ASN A 231 13.25 15.66 -8.49
N HIS A 232 13.77 15.81 -7.27
CA HIS A 232 15.19 15.69 -6.92
C HIS A 232 16.15 16.60 -7.71
N GLY A 233 15.66 17.76 -8.16
CA GLY A 233 16.46 18.84 -8.74
C GLY A 233 16.14 19.20 -10.19
N ALA A 234 15.40 18.34 -10.91
CA ALA A 234 14.98 18.59 -12.29
C ALA A 234 13.54 18.13 -12.48
N GLU A 235 12.68 18.89 -13.15
CA GLU A 235 11.33 18.45 -13.47
C GLU A 235 11.34 17.54 -14.70
N GLY A 236 10.87 16.30 -14.56
CA GLY A 236 10.86 15.30 -15.63
C GLY A 236 12.22 14.69 -15.92
N HIS A 237 12.46 14.31 -17.18
CA HIS A 237 13.70 13.65 -17.62
C HIS A 237 14.96 14.49 -17.32
N SER A 238 16.05 13.83 -16.94
CA SER A 238 17.35 14.47 -16.71
C SER A 238 18.50 13.54 -17.10
N ASP A 239 19.50 14.10 -17.79
CA ASP A 239 20.75 13.43 -18.15
C ASP A 239 21.82 13.51 -17.04
N GLU A 240 21.59 14.30 -15.99
CA GLU A 240 22.54 14.42 -14.90
C GLU A 240 22.65 13.12 -14.11
N HIS A 241 23.84 12.51 -14.14
CA HIS A 241 24.11 11.24 -13.48
C HIS A 241 23.72 11.24 -11.99
N ALA A 242 24.01 12.33 -11.27
CA ALA A 242 23.69 12.45 -9.85
C ALA A 242 22.17 12.40 -9.58
N ILE A 243 21.36 13.07 -10.40
CA ILE A 243 19.90 13.05 -10.30
C ILE A 243 19.37 11.64 -10.62
N ARG A 244 19.81 11.03 -11.72
CA ARG A 244 19.36 9.68 -12.11
C ARG A 244 19.71 8.64 -11.05
N ALA A 245 20.92 8.68 -10.50
CA ALA A 245 21.37 7.77 -9.45
C ALA A 245 20.55 7.94 -8.16
N LEU A 246 20.24 9.18 -7.77
CA LEU A 246 19.38 9.46 -6.61
C LEU A 246 17.94 8.96 -6.84
N ARG A 247 17.38 9.18 -8.03
CA ARG A 247 16.04 8.69 -8.39
C ARG A 247 15.97 7.17 -8.42
N MET A 248 16.99 6.50 -8.97
CA MET A 248 17.11 5.04 -8.88
C MET A 248 17.05 4.57 -7.42
N ARG A 249 17.89 5.18 -6.56
CA ARG A 249 17.90 4.88 -5.13
C ARG A 249 16.54 5.10 -4.48
N GLN A 250 15.84 6.19 -4.79
CA GLN A 250 14.50 6.44 -4.22
C GLN A 250 13.47 5.40 -4.67
N ARG A 251 13.47 4.99 -5.94
CA ARG A 251 12.59 3.91 -6.42
C ARG A 251 12.88 2.60 -5.67
N GLN A 252 14.15 2.25 -5.50
CA GLN A 252 14.56 1.08 -4.72
C GLN A 252 14.16 1.19 -3.24
N ASN A 253 14.30 2.37 -2.62
CA ASN A 253 13.86 2.61 -1.24
C ASN A 253 12.36 2.38 -1.08
N PHE A 254 11.54 2.97 -1.94
CA PHE A 254 10.09 2.79 -1.92
C PHE A 254 9.69 1.32 -2.09
N LEU A 255 10.32 0.60 -3.03
CA LEU A 255 10.07 -0.82 -3.25
C LEU A 255 10.51 -1.66 -2.04
N ALA A 256 11.69 -1.41 -1.47
CA ALA A 256 12.17 -2.12 -0.28
C ALA A 256 11.25 -1.88 0.93
N THR A 257 10.86 -0.63 1.18
CA THR A 257 9.91 -0.29 2.25
C THR A 257 8.56 -0.97 2.03
N LEU A 258 7.99 -0.90 0.82
CA LEU A 258 6.72 -1.55 0.49
C LEU A 258 6.77 -3.06 0.70
N ILE A 259 7.78 -3.71 0.13
CA ILE A 259 7.90 -5.16 0.10
C ILE A 259 8.29 -5.72 1.47
N LEU A 260 8.97 -4.98 2.33
CA LEU A 260 9.39 -5.44 3.66
C LEU A 260 8.48 -4.97 4.80
N SER A 261 7.47 -4.16 4.53
CA SER A 261 6.44 -3.81 5.53
C SER A 261 5.53 -5.00 5.88
N GLN A 262 4.98 -4.98 7.09
CA GLN A 262 3.85 -5.83 7.47
C GLN A 262 2.58 -5.39 6.74
N GLY A 263 1.69 -6.34 6.44
CA GLY A 263 0.50 -6.13 5.61
C GLY A 263 0.64 -6.75 4.22
N VAL A 264 -0.20 -6.33 3.26
CA VAL A 264 -0.21 -6.87 1.90
C VAL A 264 0.35 -5.81 0.93
N PRO A 265 1.53 -5.99 0.33
CA PRO A 265 2.06 -5.04 -0.63
C PRO A 265 1.32 -5.13 -1.97
N HIS A 266 0.91 -3.98 -2.50
CA HIS A 266 0.38 -3.80 -3.85
C HIS A 266 1.40 -3.00 -4.67
N ILE A 267 1.86 -3.59 -5.79
CA ILE A 267 2.80 -2.97 -6.73
C ILE A 267 2.02 -2.61 -7.99
N LEU A 268 2.11 -1.35 -8.41
CA LEU A 268 1.57 -0.91 -9.70
C LEU A 268 2.40 -1.52 -10.84
N ALA A 269 1.72 -2.14 -11.80
CA ALA A 269 2.38 -2.75 -12.94
C ALA A 269 3.20 -1.71 -13.73
N GLY A 270 4.46 -2.02 -14.00
CA GLY A 270 5.39 -1.12 -14.68
C GLY A 270 6.38 -0.42 -13.75
N ASP A 271 6.05 -0.28 -12.46
CA ASP A 271 6.95 0.34 -11.50
C ASP A 271 8.22 -0.49 -11.29
N GLU A 272 8.15 -1.81 -11.46
CA GLU A 272 9.28 -2.70 -11.33
C GLU A 272 10.34 -2.50 -12.42
N PHE A 273 10.02 -1.85 -13.54
CA PHE A 273 10.97 -1.56 -14.62
C PHE A 273 10.95 -0.09 -15.07
N GLY A 274 10.36 0.81 -14.28
CA GLY A 274 10.45 2.26 -14.50
C GLY A 274 9.50 2.81 -15.56
N HIS A 275 8.27 2.28 -15.66
CA HIS A 275 7.20 2.91 -16.42
C HIS A 275 6.96 4.35 -15.94
N SER A 276 6.61 5.23 -16.88
CA SER A 276 6.34 6.65 -16.65
C SER A 276 5.18 7.08 -17.54
N GLN A 277 4.34 7.94 -17.00
CA GLN A 277 3.26 8.65 -17.68
C GLN A 277 3.66 10.10 -17.99
N SER A 278 4.97 10.38 -18.03
CA SER A 278 5.56 11.69 -18.31
C SER A 278 5.07 12.82 -17.40
N GLY A 279 4.72 12.50 -16.16
CA GLY A 279 4.21 13.47 -15.19
C GLY A 279 2.69 13.69 -15.28
N ASN A 280 1.97 12.96 -16.12
CA ASN A 280 0.52 12.87 -16.00
C ASN A 280 0.19 12.01 -14.77
N ASN A 281 -0.57 12.56 -13.82
CA ASN A 281 -0.95 11.86 -12.58
C ASN A 281 -2.44 11.45 -12.56
N ASN A 282 -3.10 11.53 -13.71
CA ASN A 282 -4.50 11.23 -13.89
C ASN A 282 -4.75 10.77 -15.33
N ALA A 283 -4.02 9.77 -15.80
CA ALA A 283 -4.03 9.34 -17.20
C ALA A 283 -5.28 8.53 -17.60
N TYR A 284 -6.44 8.80 -16.99
CA TYR A 284 -7.68 8.01 -17.11
C TYR A 284 -8.24 7.96 -18.53
N CYS A 285 -7.99 9.00 -19.34
CA CYS A 285 -8.47 9.14 -20.71
C CYS A 285 -7.39 8.91 -21.77
N GLN A 286 -6.20 8.43 -21.37
CA GLN A 286 -5.04 8.27 -22.24
C GLN A 286 -4.87 6.81 -22.67
N ASP A 287 -5.62 6.36 -23.68
CA ASP A 287 -5.35 5.06 -24.34
C ASP A 287 -4.33 5.23 -25.48
N ASN A 288 -3.06 5.40 -25.09
CA ASN A 288 -1.94 5.69 -25.99
C ASN A 288 -0.59 5.38 -25.30
N PRO A 289 0.57 5.60 -25.94
CA PRO A 289 1.89 5.28 -25.37
C PRO A 289 2.20 5.91 -24.00
N THR A 290 1.46 6.93 -23.55
CA THR A 290 1.59 7.47 -22.19
C THR A 290 1.28 6.42 -21.14
N THR A 291 0.30 5.53 -21.35
CA THR A 291 -0.14 4.52 -20.37
C THR A 291 0.27 3.10 -20.73
N TRP A 292 0.62 2.84 -21.99
CA TRP A 292 1.03 1.50 -22.42
C TRP A 292 2.34 1.06 -21.75
N LEU A 293 2.40 -0.18 -21.31
CA LEU A 293 3.63 -0.80 -20.80
C LEU A 293 4.54 -1.20 -21.95
N ASP A 294 5.55 -0.37 -22.23
CA ASP A 294 6.52 -0.61 -23.30
C ASP A 294 7.72 -1.46 -22.82
N TRP A 295 7.64 -2.77 -23.08
CA TRP A 295 8.68 -3.76 -22.77
C TRP A 295 9.94 -3.64 -23.62
N GLN A 296 9.90 -2.88 -24.72
CA GLN A 296 11.02 -2.65 -25.63
C GLN A 296 11.61 -1.25 -25.47
N SER A 297 11.07 -0.47 -24.53
CA SER A 297 11.51 0.90 -24.28
C SER A 297 13.02 0.93 -23.98
N PRO A 298 13.76 1.92 -24.52
CA PRO A 298 15.14 2.16 -24.11
C PRO A 298 15.25 2.53 -22.63
N ASP A 299 14.14 2.98 -22.03
CA ASP A 299 14.05 3.32 -20.61
C ASP A 299 13.72 2.11 -19.72
N PHE A 300 13.58 0.91 -20.29
CA PHE A 300 13.31 -0.30 -19.53
C PHE A 300 14.42 -0.55 -18.50
N ASP A 301 14.07 -0.48 -17.23
CA ASP A 301 15.03 -0.53 -16.14
C ASP A 301 15.24 -1.97 -15.64
N ARG A 302 16.23 -2.65 -16.23
CA ARG A 302 16.58 -4.02 -15.84
C ARG A 302 17.14 -4.10 -14.41
N GLU A 303 17.87 -3.09 -13.96
CA GLU A 303 18.41 -3.07 -12.60
C GLU A 303 17.30 -3.01 -11.57
N LEU A 304 16.32 -2.13 -11.78
CA LEU A 304 15.15 -2.01 -10.90
C LEU A 304 14.32 -3.31 -10.89
N LEU A 305 14.18 -3.98 -12.04
CA LEU A 305 13.45 -5.23 -12.13
C LEU A 305 14.12 -6.34 -11.31
N GLU A 306 15.44 -6.49 -11.44
CA GLU A 306 16.18 -7.50 -10.67
C GLU A 306 16.20 -7.17 -9.17
N PHE A 307 16.28 -5.88 -8.82
CA PHE A 307 16.11 -5.43 -7.43
C PHE A 307 14.73 -5.80 -6.87
N THR A 308 13.66 -5.53 -7.64
CA THR A 308 12.28 -5.84 -7.24
C THR A 308 12.09 -7.34 -7.03
N LYS A 309 12.60 -8.16 -7.96
CA LYS A 309 12.61 -9.63 -7.82
C LYS A 309 13.36 -10.08 -6.57
N HIS A 310 14.53 -9.50 -6.30
CA HIS A 310 15.33 -9.82 -5.11
C HIS A 310 14.55 -9.50 -3.82
N MET A 311 13.91 -8.33 -3.74
CA MET A 311 13.08 -7.96 -2.59
C MET A 311 11.90 -8.92 -2.40
N LEU A 312 11.23 -9.31 -3.48
CA LEU A 312 10.14 -10.29 -3.43
C LEU A 312 10.62 -11.68 -3.00
N GLN A 313 11.83 -12.08 -3.40
CA GLN A 313 12.45 -13.33 -2.96
C GLN A 313 12.74 -13.31 -1.45
N ILE A 314 13.30 -12.21 -0.93
CA ILE A 314 13.49 -12.00 0.52
C ILE A 314 12.14 -12.09 1.23
N ARG A 315 11.14 -11.31 0.78
CA ARG A 315 9.81 -11.32 1.39
C ARG A 315 9.20 -12.70 1.36
N ARG A 316 9.41 -13.53 0.33
CA ARG A 316 8.86 -14.89 0.22
C ARG A 316 9.60 -15.91 1.09
N ALA A 317 10.92 -15.80 1.19
CA ALA A 317 11.74 -16.71 1.99
C ALA A 317 11.49 -16.53 3.50
N HIS A 318 11.17 -15.30 3.92
CA HIS A 318 11.18 -14.91 5.33
C HIS A 318 9.78 -14.60 5.86
N ALA A 319 9.23 -15.51 6.67
CA ALA A 319 7.87 -15.39 7.22
C ALA A 319 7.70 -14.17 8.14
N GLY A 320 8.79 -13.65 8.70
CA GLY A 320 8.79 -12.43 9.50
C GLY A 320 8.14 -11.24 8.81
N PHE A 321 8.24 -11.12 7.48
CA PHE A 321 7.62 -10.01 6.73
C PHE A 321 6.15 -10.26 6.33
N ARG A 322 5.62 -11.46 6.63
CA ARG A 322 4.27 -11.91 6.21
C ARG A 322 3.44 -12.36 7.41
N ARG A 323 3.49 -11.60 8.52
CA ARG A 323 2.83 -12.01 9.75
C ARG A 323 1.30 -11.96 9.62
N ALA A 324 0.65 -12.94 10.25
CA ALA A 324 -0.80 -12.95 10.45
C ALA A 324 -1.24 -12.10 11.65
N GLU A 325 -0.31 -11.82 12.57
CA GLU A 325 -0.56 -11.06 13.80
C GLU A 325 0.35 -9.83 13.88
N PHE A 326 -0.13 -8.78 14.56
CA PHE A 326 0.66 -7.58 14.76
C PHE A 326 1.95 -7.87 15.53
N LEU A 327 2.95 -7.05 15.25
CA LEU A 327 4.14 -6.95 16.08
C LEU A 327 3.75 -6.41 17.46
N THR A 328 4.33 -6.99 18.50
CA THR A 328 4.00 -6.68 19.90
C THR A 328 5.07 -5.84 20.58
N GLY A 329 6.32 -5.88 20.10
CA GLY A 329 7.47 -5.29 20.79
C GLY A 329 7.81 -6.02 22.08
N ALA A 330 7.36 -7.26 22.23
CA ALA A 330 7.49 -8.08 23.43
C ALA A 330 7.94 -9.50 23.06
N PRO A 331 8.50 -10.27 24.03
CA PRO A 331 8.73 -11.68 23.83
C PRO A 331 7.45 -12.45 23.51
N PRO A 332 7.53 -13.59 22.79
CA PRO A 332 6.38 -14.42 22.49
C PRO A 332 5.58 -14.76 23.76
N PRO A 333 4.23 -14.83 23.69
CA PRO A 333 3.41 -15.22 24.84
C PRO A 333 3.89 -16.52 25.48
N GLY A 334 4.08 -16.51 26.80
CA GLY A 334 4.58 -17.68 27.55
C GLY A 334 6.11 -17.86 27.52
N GLN A 335 6.86 -17.09 26.73
CA GLN A 335 8.32 -17.18 26.64
C GLN A 335 9.07 -16.05 27.39
N ALA A 336 8.38 -15.06 27.95
CA ALA A 336 9.05 -13.93 28.63
C ALA A 336 9.95 -14.34 29.82
N GLN A 337 9.73 -15.51 30.42
CA GLN A 337 10.59 -16.07 31.48
C GLN A 337 11.78 -16.87 30.94
N ILE A 338 11.77 -17.20 29.65
CA ILE A 338 12.73 -18.10 28.97
C ILE A 338 13.65 -17.31 28.04
N SER A 339 13.10 -16.32 27.33
CA SER A 339 13.83 -15.46 26.40
C SER A 339 13.29 -14.03 26.48
N ALA A 340 14.19 -13.06 26.57
CA ALA A 340 13.86 -11.63 26.50
C ALA A 340 13.78 -11.09 25.06
N ILE A 341 13.92 -11.96 24.06
CA ILE A 341 13.95 -11.58 22.65
C ILE A 341 12.55 -11.13 22.21
N LYS A 342 12.43 -9.87 21.81
CA LYS A 342 11.21 -9.27 21.28
C LYS A 342 10.99 -9.66 19.84
N ASP A 343 9.73 -9.72 19.42
CA ASP A 343 9.38 -9.97 18.02
C ASP A 343 9.80 -8.84 17.07
N VAL A 344 9.82 -7.60 17.55
CA VAL A 344 10.44 -6.43 16.90
C VAL A 344 11.14 -5.56 17.93
N THR A 345 12.27 -4.97 17.54
CA THR A 345 12.93 -3.87 18.24
C THR A 345 13.20 -2.72 17.28
N TRP A 346 12.76 -1.53 17.66
CA TRP A 346 13.01 -0.31 16.89
C TRP A 346 14.26 0.39 17.40
N LEU A 347 15.22 0.63 16.53
CA LEU A 347 16.56 1.08 16.90
C LEU A 347 16.80 2.53 16.48
N HIS A 348 17.32 3.31 17.42
CA HIS A 348 17.96 4.58 17.13
C HIS A 348 19.31 4.33 16.43
N PRO A 349 19.83 5.24 15.59
CA PRO A 349 21.13 5.05 14.92
C PRO A 349 22.30 4.73 15.86
N SER A 350 22.23 5.15 17.12
CA SER A 350 23.24 4.79 18.13
C SER A 350 23.15 3.35 18.65
N GLY A 351 22.28 2.49 18.10
CA GLY A 351 22.14 1.06 18.43
C GLY A 351 21.25 0.76 19.65
N ARG A 352 20.75 1.78 20.34
CA ARG A 352 19.79 1.62 21.44
C ARG A 352 18.37 1.50 20.90
N GLU A 353 17.47 0.95 21.71
CA GLU A 353 16.04 1.00 21.43
C GLU A 353 15.53 2.46 21.42
N MET A 354 14.57 2.74 20.53
CA MET A 354 13.88 4.02 20.42
C MET A 354 13.13 4.34 21.71
N SER A 355 13.31 5.55 22.22
CA SER A 355 12.59 6.10 23.37
C SER A 355 11.35 6.87 22.93
N SER A 356 10.46 7.18 23.87
CA SER A 356 9.27 8.01 23.59
C SER A 356 9.61 9.37 22.98
N GLY A 357 10.76 9.96 23.31
CA GLY A 357 11.20 11.23 22.75
C GLY A 357 11.61 11.13 21.28
N ASP A 358 12.31 10.05 20.91
CA ASP A 358 12.83 9.86 19.55
C ASP A 358 11.70 9.73 18.52
N TRP A 359 10.59 9.10 18.90
CA TRP A 359 9.42 8.95 18.01
C TRP A 359 8.80 10.28 17.57
N HIS A 360 9.00 11.32 18.38
CA HIS A 360 8.46 12.66 18.16
C HIS A 360 9.54 13.68 17.79
N ASP A 361 10.80 13.27 17.64
CA ASP A 361 11.89 14.16 17.26
C ASP A 361 11.73 14.57 15.78
N PRO A 362 11.49 15.86 15.49
CA PRO A 362 11.31 16.34 14.12
C PRO A 362 12.60 16.30 13.30
N HIS A 363 13.76 16.05 13.91
CA HIS A 363 15.06 15.98 13.23
C HIS A 363 15.53 14.56 12.95
N LEU A 364 14.91 13.56 13.58
CA LEU A 364 15.26 12.16 13.38
C LEU A 364 14.50 11.61 12.16
N HIS A 365 15.22 11.44 11.04
CA HIS A 365 14.69 10.89 9.78
C HIS A 365 15.32 9.53 9.44
N CYS A 366 15.67 8.76 10.47
CA CYS A 366 16.31 7.47 10.30
C CYS A 366 16.02 6.57 11.50
N LEU A 367 15.95 5.26 11.24
CA LEU A 367 15.64 4.23 12.23
C LEU A 367 16.08 2.85 11.73
N GLY A 368 16.28 1.92 12.66
CA GLY A 368 16.42 0.51 12.38
C GLY A 368 15.19 -0.28 12.83
N MET A 369 14.80 -1.29 12.07
CA MET A 369 13.81 -2.29 12.44
C MET A 369 14.51 -3.65 12.56
N LEU A 370 14.71 -4.12 13.79
CA LEU A 370 15.18 -5.46 14.07
C LEU A 370 13.98 -6.37 14.27
N LEU A 371 13.75 -7.28 13.33
CA LEU A 371 12.64 -8.21 13.29
C LEU A 371 13.15 -9.62 13.57
N ILE A 372 12.47 -10.33 14.46
CA ILE A 372 12.78 -11.72 14.79
C ILE A 372 11.72 -12.61 14.16
N GLU A 373 12.16 -13.60 13.37
CA GLU A 373 11.22 -14.59 12.82
C GLU A 373 10.64 -15.45 13.93
N HIS A 374 9.38 -15.85 13.77
CA HIS A 374 8.73 -16.84 14.62
C HIS A 374 8.33 -18.01 13.73
N HIS A 375 8.33 -19.23 14.28
CA HIS A 375 7.77 -20.37 13.58
C HIS A 375 6.25 -20.18 13.35
N PRO A 376 5.64 -20.95 12.42
CA PRO A 376 4.22 -20.81 12.10
C PRO A 376 3.25 -21.00 13.28
N ASP A 377 3.71 -21.62 14.38
CA ASP A 377 2.92 -21.74 15.61
C ASP A 377 2.76 -20.41 16.37
N GLY A 378 3.51 -19.36 16.00
CA GLY A 378 3.48 -18.01 16.58
C GLY A 378 4.10 -17.89 17.98
N THR A 379 4.42 -19.02 18.60
CA THR A 379 4.84 -19.13 20.00
C THR A 379 6.32 -19.39 20.16
N THR A 380 7.01 -19.87 19.12
CA THR A 380 8.44 -20.18 19.15
C THR A 380 9.24 -19.26 18.25
N VAL A 381 10.38 -18.79 18.77
CA VAL A 381 11.36 -18.01 18.02
C VAL A 381 11.90 -18.87 16.88
N GLY A 382 11.89 -18.31 15.67
CA GLY A 382 12.38 -18.93 14.46
C GLY A 382 13.89 -18.76 14.27
N ASP A 383 14.37 -19.15 13.09
CA ASP A 383 15.80 -19.36 12.86
C ASP A 383 16.56 -18.10 12.41
N HIS A 384 15.90 -16.96 12.19
CA HIS A 384 16.54 -15.77 11.62
C HIS A 384 16.12 -14.46 12.30
N ALA A 385 17.08 -13.54 12.39
CA ALA A 385 16.85 -12.13 12.66
C ALA A 385 17.11 -11.31 11.41
N HIS A 386 16.28 -10.29 11.18
CA HIS A 386 16.38 -9.36 10.06
C HIS A 386 16.50 -7.94 10.58
N LEU A 387 17.51 -7.22 10.13
CA LEU A 387 17.69 -5.80 10.44
C LEU A 387 17.49 -4.98 9.17
N VAL A 388 16.49 -4.10 9.15
CA VAL A 388 16.28 -3.14 8.07
C VAL A 388 16.57 -1.74 8.58
N LEU A 389 17.53 -1.07 7.95
CA LEU A 389 17.93 0.30 8.26
C LEU A 389 17.32 1.25 7.23
N PHE A 390 16.69 2.31 7.72
CA PHE A 390 16.08 3.36 6.91
C PHE A 390 16.78 4.67 7.22
N ASN A 391 17.34 5.32 6.20
CA ASN A 391 17.91 6.66 6.31
C ASN A 391 17.28 7.58 5.28
N ALA A 392 16.25 8.33 5.64
CA ALA A 392 15.67 9.38 4.80
C ALA A 392 16.35 10.74 4.96
N SER A 393 17.36 10.85 5.83
CA SER A 393 18.12 12.10 5.99
C SER A 393 18.91 12.44 4.72
N LEU A 394 19.26 13.72 4.60
CA LEU A 394 20.04 14.27 3.48
C LEU A 394 21.54 13.91 3.57
N GLU A 395 21.95 13.30 4.68
CA GLU A 395 23.33 12.97 4.99
C GLU A 395 23.50 11.47 5.23
N ALA A 396 24.75 10.99 5.15
CA ALA A 396 25.04 9.62 5.53
C ALA A 396 25.01 9.50 7.06
N ILE A 397 24.44 8.40 7.57
CA ILE A 397 24.30 8.15 9.01
C ILE A 397 25.10 6.91 9.38
N GLU A 398 25.82 6.99 10.49
CA GLU A 398 26.46 5.83 11.11
C GLU A 398 25.47 5.14 12.05
N PHE A 399 25.18 3.88 11.75
CA PHE A 399 24.37 3.01 12.59
C PHE A 399 25.27 2.09 13.40
N ALA A 400 25.09 2.04 14.72
CA ALA A 400 25.60 0.96 15.54
C ALA A 400 24.67 -0.26 15.38
N LEU A 401 25.22 -1.37 14.91
CA LEU A 401 24.48 -2.61 14.69
C LEU A 401 24.38 -3.38 16.02
N PRO A 402 23.25 -4.07 16.28
CA PRO A 402 23.12 -4.97 17.42
C PRO A 402 24.18 -6.08 17.38
N GLU A 403 24.56 -6.58 18.56
CA GLU A 403 25.40 -7.76 18.67
C GLU A 403 24.71 -8.98 18.06
N CYS A 404 25.47 -9.74 17.27
CA CYS A 404 25.03 -10.99 16.70
C CYS A 404 24.96 -12.11 17.76
N SER A 405 24.18 -13.14 17.45
CA SER A 405 24.24 -14.41 18.18
C SER A 405 25.68 -14.96 18.21
N ALA A 406 26.08 -15.61 19.30
CA ALA A 406 27.45 -16.10 19.49
C ALA A 406 27.91 -16.98 18.30
N GLY A 407 29.01 -16.59 17.65
CA GLY A 407 29.55 -17.30 16.48
C GLY A 407 28.87 -16.95 15.13
N SER A 408 27.94 -15.99 15.13
CA SER A 408 27.29 -15.45 13.93
C SER A 408 27.84 -14.08 13.55
N ALA A 409 27.48 -13.61 12.36
CA ALA A 409 27.73 -12.26 11.88
C ALA A 409 26.58 -11.81 10.97
N TRP A 410 26.26 -10.52 11.00
CA TRP A 410 25.30 -9.93 10.07
C TRP A 410 25.73 -10.19 8.63
N LYS A 411 24.82 -10.68 7.79
CA LYS A 411 25.02 -10.74 6.35
C LYS A 411 24.19 -9.64 5.71
N ARG A 412 24.82 -8.72 4.98
CA ARG A 412 24.08 -7.68 4.25
C ARG A 412 23.34 -8.31 3.07
N SER A 413 22.04 -8.14 3.00
CA SER A 413 21.16 -8.67 1.96
C SER A 413 20.94 -7.69 0.82
N PHE A 414 20.91 -6.38 1.10
CA PHE A 414 20.84 -5.31 0.11
C PHE A 414 21.29 -3.97 0.70
N ASP A 415 21.67 -3.03 -0.16
CA ASP A 415 21.84 -1.60 0.13
C ASP A 415 21.49 -0.80 -1.15
N THR A 416 20.64 0.21 -1.04
CA THR A 416 20.19 1.02 -2.19
C THR A 416 21.16 2.14 -2.58
N ALA A 417 22.14 2.46 -1.73
CA ALA A 417 23.25 3.37 -2.04
C ALA A 417 24.47 2.66 -2.60
N GLU A 418 24.66 1.37 -2.30
CA GLU A 418 25.81 0.57 -2.75
C GLU A 418 25.40 -0.79 -3.31
N GLN A 419 25.69 -1.03 -4.59
CA GLN A 419 25.64 -2.40 -5.14
C GLN A 419 26.85 -3.19 -4.68
N THR A 420 26.76 -3.82 -3.51
CA THR A 420 27.87 -4.62 -2.98
C THR A 420 27.37 -6.02 -2.60
N PRO A 421 28.13 -7.10 -2.90
CA PRO A 421 27.68 -8.47 -2.66
C PRO A 421 27.31 -8.75 -1.21
N ALA A 422 26.50 -9.79 -1.01
CA ALA A 422 26.10 -10.27 0.29
C ALA A 422 27.27 -10.96 1.02
N LEU A 423 28.11 -10.15 1.64
CA LEU A 423 29.27 -10.58 2.41
C LEU A 423 28.94 -10.56 3.91
N PRO A 424 29.56 -11.44 4.71
CA PRO A 424 29.57 -11.29 6.16
C PRO A 424 30.09 -9.90 6.54
N PHE A 425 29.34 -9.20 7.39
CA PHE A 425 29.66 -7.89 7.92
C PHE A 425 30.01 -8.04 9.40
N THR A 426 31.28 -7.80 9.72
CA THR A 426 31.83 -8.06 11.06
C THR A 426 32.08 -6.77 11.86
N SER A 427 31.84 -5.60 11.26
CA SER A 427 31.92 -4.33 11.97
C SER A 427 30.67 -4.12 12.84
N GLN A 428 30.84 -3.50 13.99
CA GLN A 428 29.72 -3.09 14.86
C GLN A 428 29.07 -1.78 14.40
N THR A 429 29.64 -1.10 13.41
CA THR A 429 29.07 0.12 12.83
C THR A 429 28.93 0.00 11.33
N TYR A 430 27.82 0.51 10.78
CA TYR A 430 27.52 0.57 9.36
C TYR A 430 27.18 2.00 8.94
N ARG A 431 27.92 2.54 7.97
CA ARG A 431 27.64 3.86 7.41
C ARG A 431 26.66 3.72 6.24
N LEU A 432 25.40 4.08 6.46
CA LEU A 432 24.37 4.07 5.43
C LEU A 432 24.34 5.43 4.71
N GLY A 433 24.37 5.42 3.38
CA GLY A 433 24.33 6.62 2.55
C GLY A 433 23.07 7.47 2.77
N ALA A 434 23.12 8.74 2.36
CA ALA A 434 21.96 9.63 2.40
C ALA A 434 20.79 9.07 1.57
N ARG A 435 19.57 9.21 2.08
CA ARG A 435 18.34 8.73 1.45
C ARG A 435 18.46 7.29 0.95
N ALA A 436 18.87 6.38 1.83
CA ALA A 436 19.14 4.98 1.49
C ALA A 436 18.49 4.01 2.48
N CYS A 437 18.34 2.76 2.04
CA CYS A 437 17.85 1.65 2.83
C CYS A 437 18.81 0.47 2.69
N ALA A 438 19.07 -0.23 3.80
CA ALA A 438 19.88 -1.44 3.79
C ALA A 438 19.22 -2.53 4.64
N GLY A 439 19.38 -3.77 4.22
CA GLY A 439 18.88 -4.94 4.93
C GLY A 439 20.00 -5.90 5.28
N PHE A 440 19.92 -6.49 6.47
CA PHE A 440 20.82 -7.51 6.97
C PHE A 440 20.01 -8.67 7.52
N SER A 441 20.61 -9.86 7.50
CA SER A 441 20.06 -11.04 8.15
C SER A 441 21.15 -11.77 8.90
N GLU A 442 20.81 -12.39 10.02
CA GLU A 442 21.65 -13.39 10.68
C GLU A 442 20.84 -14.64 11.04
N PRO A 443 21.44 -15.83 11.02
CA PRO A 443 20.86 -17.00 11.66
C PRO A 443 20.89 -16.82 13.19
N LEU A 444 19.80 -17.18 13.84
CA LEU A 444 19.72 -17.28 15.30
C LEU A 444 20.20 -18.66 15.75
N ALA A 445 20.96 -18.70 16.84
CA ALA A 445 21.32 -19.96 17.46
C ALA A 445 20.06 -20.60 18.08
N PRO A 446 19.90 -21.94 18.05
CA PRO A 446 18.80 -22.60 18.74
C PRO A 446 18.83 -22.22 20.23
N LEU A 447 17.69 -21.78 20.77
CA LEU A 447 17.53 -21.59 22.21
C LEU A 447 17.72 -22.96 22.87
N SER A 448 18.78 -23.11 23.66
CA SER A 448 19.18 -24.36 24.34
C SER A 448 18.32 -24.71 25.53
#